data_AF-A0A7C3LX18-F1
#
_entry.id   AF-A0A7C3LX18-F1
#
_cell.length_a   1.000
_cell.length_b   1.000
_cell.length_c   1.000
_cell.angle_alpha   90.00
_cell.angle_beta   90.00
_cell.angle_gamma   90.00
#
_symmetry.space_group_name_H-M   'P 1'
#
loop_
_entity.id
_entity.type
_entity.pdbx_description
1 polymer ?
#
loop_
_entity_poly.entity_id
_entity_poly.type
_entity_poly.pdbx_seq_one_letter_code
_entity_poly.pdbx_strand_id
1 'polypeptide(L)'
;MQSLEEALAALTPERLRELILQMANEQPPDERAGVDVSSIISRLMGAYGIGPGPERSRAYIRLVEALKANVAQIEGMTYVKSKD
;
A
#
# COMPACT_ATOMS: atom_id res chain seq x y z
N MET A 1 -1.01 -8.54 16.87
CA MET A 1 0.23 -8.70 16.07
C MET A 1 0.02 -9.58 14.85
N GLN A 2 -0.70 -10.70 14.98
CA GLN A 2 -1.02 -11.62 13.88
C GLN A 2 -1.52 -10.94 12.59
N SER A 3 -2.47 -9.99 12.68
CA SER A 3 -3.02 -9.30 11.50
C SER A 3 -2.02 -8.44 10.72
N LEU A 4 -0.98 -7.90 11.37
CA LEU A 4 0.06 -7.13 10.68
C LEU A 4 1.03 -8.08 9.95
N GLU A 5 1.38 -9.20 10.58
CA GLU A 5 2.25 -10.19 9.97
C GLU A 5 1.59 -10.86 8.77
N GLU A 6 0.29 -11.16 8.87
CA GLU A 6 -0.53 -11.64 7.75
C GLU A 6 -0.58 -10.62 6.60
N ALA A 7 -0.78 -9.34 6.91
CA ALA A 7 -0.77 -8.27 5.93
C ALA A 7 0.59 -8.14 5.23
N LEU A 8 1.69 -8.22 5.99
CA LEU A 8 3.05 -8.14 5.44
C LEU A 8 3.40 -9.37 4.59
N ALA A 9 2.99 -10.57 5.02
CA ALA A 9 3.22 -11.81 4.29
C ALA A 9 2.45 -11.87 2.96
N ALA A 10 1.25 -11.26 2.91
CA ALA A 10 0.45 -11.20 1.71
C ALA A 10 0.88 -10.08 0.73
N LEU A 11 1.70 -9.13 1.18
CA LEU A 11 2.16 -7.99 0.38
C LEU A 11 3.37 -8.39 -0.48
N THR A 12 3.10 -9.08 -1.59
CA THR A 12 4.08 -9.42 -2.63
C THR A 12 4.08 -8.37 -3.76
N PRO A 13 5.10 -8.31 -4.63
CA PRO A 13 5.12 -7.37 -5.75
C PRO A 13 3.94 -7.55 -6.70
N GLU A 14 3.55 -8.80 -6.99
CA GLU A 14 2.43 -9.13 -7.88
C GLU A 14 1.10 -8.67 -7.29
N ARG A 15 0.86 -8.96 -6.01
CA ARG A 15 -0.35 -8.54 -5.31
C ARG A 15 -0.44 -7.03 -5.17
N LEU A 16 0.69 -6.38 -4.90
CA LEU A 16 0.75 -4.93 -4.85
C LEU A 16 0.49 -4.30 -6.22
N ARG A 17 1.03 -4.87 -7.30
CA ARG A 17 0.74 -4.43 -8.67
C ARG A 17 -0.75 -4.53 -9.00
N GLU A 18 -1.36 -5.68 -8.72
CA GLU A 18 -2.81 -5.88 -8.91
C GLU A 18 -3.63 -4.84 -8.15
N LEU A 19 -3.28 -4.60 -6.87
CA LEU A 19 -3.95 -3.61 -6.03
C LEU A 19 -3.81 -2.19 -6.57
N ILE A 20 -2.60 -1.78 -6.98
CA ILE A 20 -2.35 -0.44 -7.54
C ILE A 20 -3.15 -0.24 -8.83
N LEU A 21 -3.13 -1.22 -9.74
CA LEU A 21 -3.87 -1.14 -10.99
C LEU A 21 -5.39 -1.10 -10.77
N GLN A 22 -5.89 -1.89 -9.82
CA GLN A 22 -7.30 -1.83 -9.41
C GLN A 22 -7.66 -0.43 -8.91
N MET A 23 -6.87 0.13 -7.99
CA MET A 23 -7.13 1.46 -7.43
C MET A 23 -7.02 2.57 -8.48
N ALA A 24 -6.06 2.50 -9.40
CA ALA A 24 -5.94 3.44 -10.51
C ALA A 24 -7.18 3.36 -11.44
N ASN A 25 -7.74 2.17 -11.66
CA ASN A 25 -8.96 2.03 -12.47
C ASN A 25 -10.23 2.57 -11.78
N GLU A 26 -10.25 2.60 -10.45
CA GLU A 26 -11.33 3.20 -9.64
C GLU A 26 -11.31 4.75 -9.69
N GLN A 27 -10.19 5.36 -10.10
CA GLN A 27 -10.04 6.81 -10.24
C GLN A 27 -10.54 7.32 -11.61
N PRO A 28 -10.93 8.62 -11.69
CA PRO A 28 -11.19 9.30 -12.96
C PRO A 28 -9.99 9.20 -13.91
N PRO A 29 -10.20 9.16 -15.25
CA PRO A 29 -9.12 9.00 -16.23
C PRO A 29 -7.94 9.96 -16.04
N ASP A 30 -8.21 11.20 -15.64
CA ASP A 30 -7.20 12.26 -15.50
C ASP A 30 -6.34 12.10 -14.23
N GLU A 31 -6.76 11.26 -13.28
CA GLU A 31 -6.08 11.04 -11.99
C GLU A 31 -5.32 9.71 -11.92
N ARG A 32 -5.47 8.83 -12.93
CA ARG A 32 -4.88 7.47 -12.95
C ARG A 32 -3.36 7.42 -13.03
N ALA A 33 -2.70 8.57 -13.10
CA ALA A 33 -1.25 8.68 -13.18
C ALA A 33 -0.54 8.23 -11.89
N GLY A 34 -1.26 8.12 -10.77
CA GLY A 34 -0.68 7.68 -9.50
C GLY A 34 -1.72 7.25 -8.47
N VAL A 35 -1.27 6.46 -7.50
CA VAL A 35 -2.08 6.06 -6.35
C VAL A 35 -1.37 6.49 -5.07
N ASP A 36 -2.10 7.19 -4.21
CA ASP A 36 -1.57 7.63 -2.93
C ASP A 36 -1.22 6.46 -2.02
N VAL A 37 0.00 6.51 -1.48
CA VAL A 37 0.52 5.48 -0.56
C VAL A 37 -0.38 5.35 0.66
N SER A 38 -0.85 6.47 1.22
CA SER A 38 -1.77 6.48 2.37
C SER A 38 -3.08 5.75 2.08
N SER A 39 -3.60 5.85 0.85
CA SER A 39 -4.80 5.15 0.39
C SER A 39 -4.56 3.64 0.28
N ILE A 40 -3.40 3.23 -0.27
CA ILE A 40 -3.02 1.81 -0.36
C ILE A 40 -2.90 1.22 1.05
N ILE A 41 -2.18 1.90 1.96
CA ILE A 41 -2.02 1.43 3.33
C ILE A 41 -3.36 1.37 4.07
N SER A 42 -4.23 2.36 3.89
CA SER A 42 -5.56 2.36 4.52
C SER A 42 -6.41 1.17 4.05
N ARG A 43 -6.35 0.82 2.76
CA ARG A 43 -7.05 -0.35 2.21
C ARG A 43 -6.50 -1.66 2.76
N LEU A 44 -5.18 -1.80 2.85
CA LEU A 44 -4.52 -2.96 3.47
C LEU A 44 -4.90 -3.08 4.95
N MET A 45 -4.78 -2.00 5.72
CA MET A 45 -5.15 -2.01 7.13
C MET A 45 -6.63 -2.36 7.35
N GLY A 46 -7.53 -1.85 6.51
CA GLY A 46 -8.95 -2.20 6.54
C GLY A 46 -9.20 -3.68 6.25
N ALA A 47 -8.56 -4.25 5.23
CA ALA A 47 -8.70 -5.66 4.86
C ALA A 47 -8.26 -6.63 5.96
N TYR A 48 -7.25 -6.27 6.74
CA TYR A 48 -6.73 -7.08 7.86
C TYR A 48 -7.27 -6.67 9.23
N GLY A 49 -8.27 -5.79 9.29
CA GLY A 49 -8.88 -5.37 10.56
C GLY A 49 -7.94 -4.58 11.48
N ILE A 50 -6.90 -3.96 10.95
CA ILE A 50 -5.95 -3.14 11.70
C ILE A 50 -6.61 -1.78 11.98
N GLY A 51 -7.37 -1.74 13.07
CA GLY A 51 -8.15 -0.59 13.50
C GLY A 51 -7.34 0.56 14.12
N PRO A 52 -8.04 1.62 14.58
CA PRO A 52 -7.42 2.68 15.38
C PRO A 52 -6.85 2.11 16.69
N GLY A 53 -5.68 2.60 17.10
CA GLY A 53 -5.01 2.15 18.32
C GLY A 53 -3.52 2.48 18.33
N PRO A 54 -2.82 2.26 19.45
CA PRO A 54 -1.39 2.54 19.58
C PRO A 54 -0.52 1.72 18.60
N GLU A 55 -1.01 0.57 18.14
CA GLU A 55 -0.35 -0.27 17.15
C GLU A 55 -0.46 0.26 15.73
N ARG A 56 -1.44 1.13 15.43
CA ARG A 56 -1.72 1.65 14.08
C ARG A 56 -0.54 2.37 13.48
N SER A 57 0.11 3.24 14.25
CA SER A 57 1.26 4.02 13.77
C SER A 57 2.43 3.10 13.39
N ARG A 58 2.72 2.09 14.22
CA ARG A 58 3.76 1.08 13.93
C ARG A 58 3.40 0.23 12.71
N ALA A 59 2.15 -0.22 12.60
CA ALA A 59 1.67 -0.97 11.45
C ALA A 59 1.80 -0.15 10.16
N TYR A 60 1.40 1.12 10.20
CA TYR A 60 1.51 2.03 9.06
C TYR A 60 2.96 2.17 8.59
N ILE A 61 3.90 2.45 9.50
CA ILE A 61 5.33 2.57 9.15
C ILE A 61 5.86 1.31 8.49
N ARG A 62 5.59 0.14 9.08
CA ARG A 62 6.05 -1.14 8.53
C ARG A 62 5.45 -1.45 7.16
N LEU A 63 4.16 -1.17 6.97
CA LEU A 63 3.51 -1.37 5.68
C LEU A 63 4.05 -0.39 4.62
N VAL A 64 4.38 0.86 4.98
CA VAL A 64 5.02 1.81 4.05
C VAL A 64 6.40 1.32 3.62
N GLU A 65 7.22 0.83 4.54
CA GLU A 65 8.54 0.27 4.23
C GLU A 65 8.44 -0.95 3.30
N ALA A 66 7.53 -1.88 3.62
CA ALA A 66 7.28 -3.06 2.81
C ALA A 66 6.74 -2.69 1.42
N LEU A 67 5.83 -1.71 1.33
CA LEU A 67 5.31 -1.21 0.07
C LEU A 67 6.44 -0.65 -0.81
N LYS A 68 7.31 0.20 -0.25
CA LYS A 68 8.46 0.76 -0.98
C LYS A 68 9.38 -0.33 -1.52
N ALA A 69 9.70 -1.34 -0.70
CA ALA A 69 10.54 -2.45 -1.09
C ALA A 69 9.93 -3.27 -2.24
N ASN A 70 8.62 -3.52 -2.18
CA ASN A 70 7.90 -4.24 -3.23
C ASN A 70 7.77 -3.42 -4.52
N VAL A 71 7.43 -2.13 -4.44
CA VAL A 71 7.34 -1.25 -5.64
C VAL A 71 8.66 -1.22 -6.41
N ALA A 72 9.79 -1.20 -5.71
CA ALA A 72 11.11 -1.23 -6.35
C ALA A 72 11.37 -2.50 -7.19
N GLN A 73 10.58 -3.56 -7.01
CA GLN A 73 10.66 -4.81 -7.76
C GLN A 73 9.62 -4.90 -8.89
N ILE A 74 8.68 -3.96 -9.00
CA ILE A 74 7.63 -3.98 -10.01
C ILE A 74 8.08 -3.17 -11.23
N GLU A 75 8.28 -3.85 -12.35
CA GLU A 75 8.60 -3.20 -13.63
C GLU A 75 7.48 -2.21 -14.04
N GLY A 76 7.89 -0.99 -14.42
CA GLY A 76 6.98 0.07 -14.84
C GLY A 76 6.30 0.84 -13.70
N MET A 77 6.65 0.56 -12.44
CA MET A 77 6.17 1.32 -11.28
C MET A 77 7.32 2.01 -10.57
N THR A 78 7.07 3.16 -9.96
CA THR A 78 8.07 3.89 -9.19
C THR A 78 7.42 4.59 -8.01
N TYR A 79 8.02 4.44 -6.84
CA TYR A 79 7.63 5.21 -5.67
C TYR A 79 8.13 6.65 -5.82
N VAL A 80 7.22 7.62 -5.85
CA VAL A 80 7.54 9.03 -5.86
C VAL A 80 7.20 9.63 -4.50
N LYS A 81 8.20 10.20 -3.81
CA LYS A 81 7.95 10.98 -2.61
C LYS A 81 7.46 12.36 -3.05
N SER A 82 6.22 12.72 -2.71
CA SER A 82 5.78 14.11 -2.87
C SER A 82 6.71 15.01 -2.06
N LYS A 83 7.23 16.07 -2.69
CA LYS A 83 7.92 17.14 -1.98
C LYS A 83 6.82 18.06 -1.48
N ASP A 84 6.54 18.03 -0.18
CA ASP A 84 5.95 19.18 0.50
C ASP A 84 6.91 20.38 0.40
#